data_AF-A0A9D0UQJ8-F1
#
_entry.id   AF-A0A9D0UQJ8-F1
#
_cell.length_a   1.000
_cell.length_b   1.000
_cell.length_c   1.000
_cell.angle_alpha   90.00
_cell.angle_beta   90.00
_cell.angle_gamma   90.00
#
_symmetry.space_group_name_H-M   'P 1'
#
loop_
_entity.id
_entity.type
_entity.pdbx_description
1 polymer ?
#
loop_
_entity_poly.entity_id
_entity_poly.type
_entity_poly.pdbx_seq_one_letter_code
_entity_poly.pdbx_strand_id
1 'polypeptide(L)'
;MTWRGILGVLIFAAFVAFIEVYLGWGALLAPWAALPPAALVAAALLTLASYGLRALRFYDYFAADMSGRGGACVKLMLQHNLWNNLLPMRTGEFSFPWLMSRYFAVPVARSLPALAWFRVLDLHALGLAALAGAAWLDGAGWLAVLAAWLPLPGLLSRAAGLLRRRLGERTGRLAPLLDKLLAGLPRTRRALWRSVLWTYVNWLVKLAAFAWV
;
A
#
# COMPACT_ATOMS: atom_id res chain seq x y z
N MET A 1 -1.06 -36.81 -2.85
CA MET A 1 -1.02 -35.61 -1.98
C MET A 1 0.45 -35.34 -1.65
N THR A 2 1.00 -34.17 -1.95
CA THR A 2 2.44 -33.89 -1.73
C THR A 2 2.73 -33.72 -0.22
N TRP A 3 3.93 -34.11 0.25
CA TRP A 3 4.31 -34.03 1.68
C TRP A 3 4.12 -32.62 2.29
N ARG A 4 4.30 -31.57 1.48
CA ARG A 4 4.05 -30.17 1.85
C ARG A 4 2.59 -29.90 2.16
N GLY A 5 1.67 -30.56 1.44
CA GLY A 5 0.23 -30.46 1.69
C GLY A 5 -0.17 -31.13 3.01
N ILE A 6 0.42 -32.30 3.31
CA ILE A 6 0.18 -33.00 4.58
C ILE A 6 0.67 -32.15 5.76
N LEU A 7 1.88 -31.58 5.65
CA LEU A 7 2.42 -30.69 6.66
C LEU A 7 1.53 -29.45 6.88
N GLY A 8 1.03 -28.85 5.80
CA GLY A 8 0.11 -27.71 5.88
C GLY A 8 -1.21 -28.06 6.57
N VAL A 9 -1.78 -29.23 6.26
CA VAL A 9 -3.00 -29.73 6.92
C VAL A 9 -2.73 -30.00 8.41
N LEU A 10 -1.59 -30.58 8.77
CA LEU A 10 -1.22 -30.83 10.17
C LEU A 10 -1.04 -29.52 10.94
N ILE A 11 -0.36 -28.52 10.37
CA ILE A 11 -0.22 -27.19 10.98
C ILE A 11 -1.59 -26.53 11.16
N PHE A 12 -2.46 -26.61 10.15
CA PHE A 12 -3.81 -26.05 10.24
C PHE A 12 -4.64 -26.74 11.32
N ALA A 13 -4.62 -28.08 11.37
CA ALA A 13 -5.33 -28.84 12.39
C ALA A 13 -4.80 -28.55 13.80
N ALA A 14 -3.48 -28.47 13.97
CA ALA A 14 -2.86 -28.07 15.23
C ALA A 14 -3.27 -26.66 15.65
N PHE A 15 -3.36 -25.72 14.71
CA PHE A 15 -3.81 -24.35 14.98
C PHE A 15 -5.29 -24.29 15.39
N VAL A 16 -6.17 -25.04 14.72
CA VAL A 16 -7.60 -25.13 15.08
C VAL A 16 -7.77 -25.74 16.48
N ALA A 17 -7.04 -26.82 16.78
CA ALA A 17 -7.05 -27.43 18.11
C ALA A 17 -6.48 -26.49 19.18
N PHE A 18 -5.42 -25.75 18.86
CA PHE A 18 -4.85 -24.74 19.74
C PHE A 18 -5.86 -23.64 20.10
N ILE A 19 -6.63 -23.13 19.12
CA ILE A 19 -7.69 -22.15 19.37
C ILE A 19 -8.73 -22.72 20.34
N GLU A 20 -9.18 -23.96 20.14
CA GLU A 20 -10.19 -24.57 21.00
C GLU A 20 -9.67 -24.77 22.44
N VAL A 21 -8.43 -25.22 22.60
CA VAL A 21 -7.85 -25.50 23.94
C VAL A 21 -7.56 -24.23 24.73
N TYR A 22 -7.07 -23.16 24.07
CA TYR A 22 -6.61 -21.95 24.76
C TYR A 22 -7.62 -20.80 24.77
N LEU A 23 -8.44 -20.64 23.72
CA LEU A 23 -9.44 -19.56 23.63
C LEU A 23 -10.87 -20.09 23.70
N GLY A 24 -11.14 -21.28 23.14
CA GLY A 24 -12.48 -21.82 22.95
C GLY A 24 -13.25 -21.10 21.85
N TRP A 25 -13.77 -21.83 20.86
CA TRP A 25 -14.51 -21.23 19.75
C TRP A 25 -15.75 -20.44 20.21
N GLY A 26 -16.39 -20.86 21.30
CA GLY A 26 -17.55 -20.16 21.86
C GLY A 26 -17.23 -18.74 22.32
N ALA A 27 -16.14 -18.55 23.07
CA ALA A 27 -15.70 -17.22 23.52
C ALA A 27 -15.20 -16.36 22.35
N LEU A 28 -14.58 -16.99 21.34
CA LEU A 28 -14.11 -16.31 20.13
C LEU A 28 -15.26 -15.79 19.25
N LEU A 29 -16.35 -16.56 19.17
CA LEU A 29 -17.51 -16.26 18.31
C LEU A 29 -18.60 -15.45 19.03
N ALA A 30 -18.66 -15.46 20.36
CA ALA A 30 -19.64 -14.71 21.13
C ALA A 30 -19.73 -13.21 20.77
N PRO A 31 -18.61 -12.48 20.55
CA PRO A 31 -18.66 -11.07 20.13
C PRO A 31 -19.34 -10.88 18.77
N TRP A 32 -19.26 -11.85 17.86
CA TRP A 32 -19.88 -11.75 16.54
C TRP A 32 -21.39 -11.75 16.59
N ALA A 33 -21.99 -12.42 17.59
CA ALA A 33 -23.43 -12.40 17.81
C ALA A 33 -23.92 -11.06 18.39
N ALA A 34 -23.04 -10.32 19.08
CA ALA A 34 -23.35 -9.03 19.69
C ALA A 34 -23.06 -7.83 18.75
N LEU A 35 -22.43 -8.06 17.59
CA LEU A 35 -22.09 -6.99 16.66
C LEU A 35 -23.36 -6.44 15.98
N PRO A 36 -23.63 -5.13 16.08
CA PRO A 36 -24.77 -4.54 15.40
C PRO A 36 -24.58 -4.64 13.87
N PRO A 37 -25.62 -5.02 13.09
CA PRO A 37 -25.52 -5.10 11.64
C PRO A 37 -25.04 -3.79 10.98
N ALA A 38 -25.39 -2.65 11.58
CA ALA A 38 -24.93 -1.34 11.15
C ALA A 38 -23.39 -1.22 11.19
N ALA A 39 -22.72 -1.77 12.19
CA ALA A 39 -21.25 -1.76 12.27
C ALA A 39 -20.61 -2.64 11.18
N LEU A 40 -21.20 -3.79 10.86
CA LEU A 40 -20.75 -4.64 9.76
C LEU A 40 -20.87 -3.94 8.40
N VAL A 41 -22.01 -3.28 8.15
CA VAL A 41 -22.23 -2.50 6.93
C VAL A 41 -21.27 -1.32 6.86
N ALA A 42 -21.09 -0.58 7.96
CA ALA A 42 -20.12 0.52 8.01
C ALA A 42 -18.69 0.04 7.72
N ALA A 43 -18.24 -1.05 8.33
CA ALA A 43 -16.92 -1.63 8.10
C ALA A 43 -16.74 -2.10 6.65
N ALA A 44 -17.77 -2.71 6.05
CA ALA A 44 -17.76 -3.11 4.65
C ALA A 44 -17.66 -1.88 3.73
N LEU A 45 -18.45 -0.84 3.96
CA LEU A 45 -18.43 0.40 3.17
C LEU A 45 -17.08 1.12 3.30
N LEU A 46 -16.51 1.18 4.51
CA LEU A 46 -15.19 1.75 4.76
C LEU A 46 -14.08 0.98 4.04
N THR A 47 -14.17 -0.35 4.01
CA THR A 47 -13.23 -1.20 3.28
C THR A 47 -13.33 -0.96 1.77
N LEU A 48 -14.55 -0.90 1.23
CA LEU A 48 -14.80 -0.61 -0.18
C LEU A 48 -14.34 0.80 -0.56
N ALA A 49 -14.62 1.81 0.27
CA ALA A 49 -14.15 3.18 0.08
C ALA A 49 -12.62 3.24 0.06
N SER A 50 -11.96 2.48 0.95
CA SER A 50 -10.49 2.39 0.96
C SER A 50 -9.93 1.77 -0.32
N TYR A 51 -10.57 0.75 -0.86
CA TYR A 51 -10.18 0.15 -2.14
C TYR A 51 -10.45 1.09 -3.32
N GLY A 52 -11.56 1.83 -3.28
CA GLY A 52 -11.90 2.87 -4.27
C GLY A 52 -10.87 4.00 -4.31
N LEU A 53 -10.53 4.57 -3.15
CA LEU A 53 -9.51 5.63 -3.03
C LEU A 53 -8.14 5.17 -3.52
N ARG A 54 -7.76 3.92 -3.21
CA ARG A 54 -6.53 3.31 -3.74
C ARG A 54 -6.58 3.20 -5.27
N ALA A 55 -7.69 2.74 -5.84
CA ALA A 55 -7.85 2.63 -7.29
C ALA A 55 -7.79 4.01 -7.97
N LEU A 56 -8.47 5.02 -7.41
CA LEU A 56 -8.46 6.40 -7.90
C LEU A 56 -7.06 6.99 -7.89
N ARG A 57 -6.31 6.83 -6.78
CA ARG A 57 -4.90 7.26 -6.69
C ARG A 57 -4.03 6.67 -7.80
N PHE A 58 -4.22 5.38 -8.09
CA PHE A 58 -3.48 4.69 -9.14
C PHE A 58 -3.89 5.15 -10.54
N TYR A 59 -5.19 5.30 -10.80
CA TYR A 59 -5.71 5.83 -12.06
C TYR A 59 -5.20 7.25 -12.32
N ASP A 60 -5.18 8.11 -11.30
CA ASP A 60 -4.66 9.47 -11.35
C ASP A 60 -3.18 9.53 -11.74
N TYR A 61 -2.38 8.61 -11.21
CA TYR A 61 -0.95 8.53 -11.48
C TYR A 61 -0.62 8.03 -12.89
N PHE A 62 -1.41 7.08 -13.39
CA PHE A 62 -1.27 6.51 -14.74
C PHE A 62 -2.28 7.08 -15.74
N ALA A 63 -2.89 8.24 -15.45
CA ALA A 63 -4.00 8.79 -16.23
C ALA A 63 -3.66 8.98 -17.72
N ALA A 64 -2.41 9.31 -18.03
CA ALA A 64 -1.93 9.44 -19.41
C ALA A 64 -1.93 8.10 -20.16
N ASP A 65 -1.60 7.00 -19.47
CA ASP A 65 -1.51 5.65 -20.04
C ASP A 65 -2.85 4.88 -19.97
N MET A 66 -3.77 5.30 -19.10
CA MET A 66 -5.04 4.62 -18.81
C MET A 66 -6.30 5.42 -19.21
N SER A 67 -6.14 6.54 -19.92
CA SER A 67 -7.26 7.42 -20.27
C SER A 67 -8.41 6.64 -20.93
N GLY A 68 -9.63 6.79 -20.39
CA GLY A 68 -10.83 6.10 -20.88
C GLY A 68 -11.05 4.66 -20.36
N ARG A 69 -10.13 4.10 -19.57
CA ARG A 69 -10.20 2.71 -19.07
C ARG A 69 -10.36 2.60 -17.54
N GLY A 70 -11.05 3.56 -16.92
CA GLY A 70 -11.25 3.61 -15.46
C GLY A 70 -11.86 2.34 -14.86
N GLY A 71 -12.87 1.76 -15.51
CA GLY A 71 -13.48 0.49 -15.05
C GLY A 71 -12.50 -0.68 -15.04
N ALA A 72 -11.60 -0.75 -16.02
CA ALA A 72 -10.54 -1.76 -16.05
C ALA A 72 -9.50 -1.53 -14.93
N CYS A 73 -9.26 -0.27 -14.53
CA CYS A 73 -8.38 0.06 -13.41
C CYS A 73 -8.98 -0.41 -12.07
N VAL A 74 -10.28 -0.20 -11.86
CA VAL A 74 -11.00 -0.71 -10.68
C VAL A 74 -10.96 -2.23 -10.64
N LYS A 75 -11.26 -2.90 -11.76
CA LYS A 75 -11.16 -4.36 -11.88
C LYS A 75 -9.76 -4.87 -11.54
N LEU A 76 -8.72 -4.23 -12.09
CA LEU A 76 -7.34 -4.58 -11.81
C LEU A 76 -7.00 -4.42 -10.33
N MET A 77 -7.43 -3.32 -9.70
CA MET A 77 -7.16 -3.05 -8.29
C MET A 77 -7.86 -4.05 -7.37
N LEU A 78 -9.12 -4.40 -7.65
CA LEU A 78 -9.85 -5.42 -6.90
C LEU A 78 -9.19 -6.79 -7.04
N GLN A 79 -8.81 -7.17 -8.26
CA GLN A 79 -8.10 -8.42 -8.51
C GLN A 79 -6.75 -8.45 -7.81
N HIS A 80 -5.98 -7.36 -7.86
CA HIS A 80 -4.72 -7.21 -7.14
C HIS A 80 -4.91 -7.34 -5.61
N ASN A 81 -5.90 -6.66 -5.03
CA ASN A 81 -6.20 -6.77 -3.60
C ASN A 81 -6.59 -8.20 -3.21
N LEU A 82 -7.39 -8.88 -4.04
CA LEU A 82 -7.74 -10.28 -3.84
C LEU A 82 -6.48 -11.16 -3.81
N TRP A 83 -5.61 -11.05 -4.82
CA TRP A 83 -4.36 -11.80 -4.85
C TRP A 83 -3.43 -11.46 -3.68
N ASN A 84 -3.42 -10.20 -3.23
CA ASN A 84 -2.62 -9.78 -2.09
C ASN A 84 -3.11 -10.36 -0.75
N ASN A 85 -4.41 -10.65 -0.62
CA ASN A 85 -4.97 -11.29 0.57
C ASN A 85 -4.90 -12.82 0.52
N LEU A 86 -5.02 -13.42 -0.67
CA LEU A 86 -5.04 -14.88 -0.84
C LEU A 86 -3.64 -15.51 -0.96
N LEU A 87 -2.68 -14.81 -1.57
CA LEU A 87 -1.38 -15.39 -1.82
C LEU A 87 -0.44 -15.26 -0.61
N PRO A 88 0.20 -16.35 -0.18
CA PRO A 88 1.17 -16.31 0.91
C PRO A 88 2.42 -15.51 0.49
N MET A 89 3.11 -14.94 1.49
CA MET A 89 4.39 -14.21 1.35
C MET A 89 4.34 -12.93 0.48
N ARG A 90 3.26 -12.14 0.52
CA ARG A 90 3.13 -10.85 -0.21
C ARG A 90 3.46 -10.93 -1.71
N THR A 91 3.47 -12.14 -2.29
CA THR A 91 3.65 -12.39 -3.73
C THR A 91 2.56 -11.72 -4.57
N GLY A 92 1.44 -11.37 -3.94
CA GLY A 92 0.40 -10.52 -4.52
C GLY A 92 0.90 -9.16 -5.02
N GLU A 93 2.04 -8.63 -4.56
CA GLU A 93 2.61 -7.39 -5.13
C GLU A 93 3.09 -7.55 -6.57
N PHE A 94 3.50 -8.77 -6.99
CA PHE A 94 3.84 -9.07 -8.38
C PHE A 94 2.64 -9.20 -9.31
N SER A 95 1.45 -9.46 -8.76
CA SER A 95 0.23 -9.49 -9.58
C SER A 95 -0.04 -8.13 -10.23
N PHE A 96 0.31 -7.03 -9.57
CA PHE A 96 0.10 -5.68 -10.09
C PHE A 96 0.87 -5.41 -11.40
N PRO A 97 2.22 -5.49 -11.45
CA PRO A 97 2.96 -5.25 -12.69
C PRO A 97 2.60 -6.23 -13.81
N TRP A 98 2.25 -7.48 -13.46
CA TRP A 98 1.81 -8.47 -14.42
C TRP A 98 0.46 -8.11 -15.06
N LEU A 99 -0.54 -7.74 -14.24
CA LEU A 99 -1.85 -7.29 -14.72
C LEU A 99 -1.74 -5.98 -15.53
N MET A 100 -0.87 -5.06 -15.12
CA MET A 100 -0.61 -3.81 -15.82
C MET A 100 -0.04 -4.03 -17.23
N SER A 101 0.93 -4.94 -17.35
CA SER A 101 1.49 -5.33 -18.64
C SER A 101 0.43 -5.98 -19.53
N ARG A 102 -0.40 -6.86 -18.98
CA ARG A 102 -1.41 -7.62 -19.74
C ARG A 102 -2.60 -6.76 -20.20
N TYR A 103 -3.13 -5.89 -19.35
CA TYR A 103 -4.37 -5.16 -19.62
C TYR A 103 -4.15 -3.75 -20.18
N PHE A 104 -2.99 -3.15 -19.91
CA PHE A 104 -2.71 -1.75 -20.25
C PHE A 104 -1.43 -1.55 -21.05
N ALA A 105 -0.73 -2.63 -21.44
CA ALA A 105 0.56 -2.57 -22.16
C ALA A 105 1.62 -1.71 -21.45
N VAL A 106 1.48 -1.49 -20.13
CA VAL A 106 2.45 -0.72 -19.36
C VAL A 106 3.61 -1.63 -18.95
N PRO A 107 4.86 -1.30 -19.29
CA PRO A 107 6.00 -2.13 -18.96
C PRO A 107 6.15 -2.33 -17.44
N VAL A 108 6.47 -3.57 -17.03
CA VAL A 108 6.76 -3.95 -15.64
C VAL A 108 7.84 -3.04 -15.02
N ALA A 109 8.82 -2.64 -15.84
CA ALA A 109 9.91 -1.75 -15.44
C ALA A 109 9.45 -0.34 -15.01
N ARG A 110 8.21 0.06 -15.34
CA ARG A 110 7.63 1.35 -14.91
C ARG A 110 6.61 1.17 -13.79
N SER A 111 5.84 0.09 -13.78
CA SER A 111 4.82 -0.17 -12.76
C SER A 111 5.40 -0.62 -11.41
N LEU A 112 6.48 -1.41 -11.42
CA LEU A 112 7.10 -1.92 -10.18
C LEU A 112 7.75 -0.78 -9.35
N PRO A 113 8.53 0.14 -9.95
CA PRO A 113 9.12 1.26 -9.21
C PRO A 113 8.07 2.29 -8.77
N ALA A 114 6.99 2.47 -9.53
CA ALA A 114 5.86 3.29 -9.09
C ALA A 114 5.14 2.69 -7.87
N LEU A 115 4.99 1.36 -7.82
CA LEU A 115 4.45 0.68 -6.64
C LEU A 115 5.36 0.89 -5.42
N ALA A 116 6.67 0.75 -5.59
CA ALA A 116 7.65 1.03 -4.52
C ALA A 116 7.54 2.49 -4.03
N TRP A 117 7.38 3.46 -4.93
CA TRP A 117 7.14 4.86 -4.57
C TRP A 117 5.88 5.02 -3.70
N PHE A 118 4.77 4.39 -4.07
CA PHE A 118 3.56 4.42 -3.24
C PHE A 118 3.77 3.77 -1.87
N ARG A 119 4.59 2.73 -1.76
CA ARG A 119 4.93 2.11 -0.47
C ARG A 119 5.74 3.04 0.42
N VAL A 120 6.71 3.76 -0.14
CA VAL A 120 7.47 4.77 0.61
C VAL A 120 6.55 5.90 1.08
N LEU A 121 5.63 6.36 0.24
CA LEU A 121 4.63 7.36 0.66
C LEU A 121 3.66 6.83 1.72
N ASP A 122 3.23 5.58 1.61
CA ASP A 122 2.36 4.94 2.62
C ASP A 122 3.10 4.84 3.96
N LEU A 123 4.40 4.49 3.96
CA LEU A 123 5.26 4.49 5.15
C LEU A 123 5.47 5.90 5.70
N HIS A 124 5.64 6.90 4.83
CA HIS A 124 5.77 8.30 5.23
C HIS A 124 4.52 8.79 5.99
N ALA A 125 3.33 8.48 5.47
CA ALA A 125 2.06 8.84 6.09
C ALA A 125 1.84 8.13 7.43
N LEU A 126 2.19 6.85 7.53
CA LEU A 126 2.18 6.11 8.80
C LEU A 126 3.16 6.70 9.81
N GLY A 127 4.38 7.03 9.37
CA GLY A 127 5.38 7.68 10.21
C GLY A 127 4.92 9.04 10.72
N LEU A 128 4.26 9.84 9.86
CA LEU A 128 3.62 11.10 10.29
C LEU A 128 2.57 10.87 11.37
N ALA A 129 1.68 9.89 11.19
CA ALA A 129 0.65 9.59 12.17
C ALA A 129 1.26 9.13 13.51
N ALA A 130 2.27 8.27 13.48
CA ALA A 130 2.98 7.81 14.67
C ALA A 130 3.71 8.95 15.40
N LEU A 131 4.44 9.80 14.66
CA LEU A 131 5.14 10.95 15.22
C LEU A 131 4.19 12.00 15.78
N ALA A 132 3.04 12.22 15.12
CA ALA A 132 2.00 13.11 15.62
C ALA A 132 1.39 12.59 16.94
N GLY A 133 1.14 11.28 17.02
CA GLY A 133 0.72 10.63 18.26
C GLY A 133 1.77 10.76 19.37
N ALA A 134 3.05 10.56 19.06
CA ALA A 134 4.13 10.74 20.04
C ALA A 134 4.27 12.20 20.51
N ALA A 135 4.15 13.17 19.61
CA ALA A 135 4.18 14.59 19.95
C ALA A 135 2.98 15.02 20.80
N TRP A 136 1.83 14.38 20.61
CA TRP A 136 0.65 14.61 21.44
C TRP A 136 0.85 14.11 22.88
N LEU A 137 1.56 13.00 23.07
CA LEU A 137 1.76 12.37 24.39
C LEU A 137 2.95 12.95 25.16
N ASP A 138 4.11 13.11 24.51
CA ASP A 138 5.41 13.42 25.15
C ASP A 138 5.93 14.84 24.87
N GLY A 139 5.18 15.67 24.13
CA GLY A 139 5.46 17.10 23.98
C GLY A 139 6.56 17.48 22.96
N ALA A 140 7.13 18.68 23.12
CA ALA A 140 7.77 19.46 22.06
C ALA A 140 8.99 18.81 21.37
N GLY A 141 9.67 17.85 22.00
CA GLY A 141 10.81 17.14 21.40
C GLY A 141 10.43 16.41 20.10
N TRP A 142 9.25 15.81 20.05
CA TRP A 142 8.74 15.12 18.86
C TRP A 142 8.22 16.08 17.78
N LEU A 143 7.86 17.31 18.13
CA LEU A 143 7.45 18.32 17.13
C LEU A 143 8.60 18.66 16.17
N ALA A 144 9.84 18.71 16.68
CA ALA A 144 11.02 18.93 15.84
C ALA A 144 11.24 17.76 14.87
N VAL A 145 11.07 16.51 15.33
CA VAL A 145 11.18 15.31 14.50
C VAL A 145 10.07 15.27 13.45
N LEU A 146 8.84 15.60 13.84
CA LEU A 146 7.69 15.70 12.93
C LEU A 146 7.93 16.75 11.83
N ALA A 147 8.43 17.93 12.22
CA ALA A 147 8.77 19.00 11.29
C ALA A 147 9.88 18.59 10.30
N ALA A 148 10.89 17.85 10.77
CA ALA A 148 11.95 17.31 9.92
C ALA A 148 11.47 16.17 8.99
N TRP A 149 10.45 15.41 9.42
CA TRP A 149 9.87 14.30 8.65
C TRP A 149 8.97 14.77 7.50
N LEU A 150 8.26 15.89 7.67
CA LEU A 150 7.32 16.44 6.69
C LEU A 150 7.92 16.69 5.28
N PRO A 151 9.13 17.29 5.12
CA PRO A 151 9.69 17.55 3.79
C PRO A 151 10.29 16.32 3.08
N LEU A 152 10.33 15.13 3.72
CA LEU A 152 11.02 13.95 3.19
C LEU A 152 10.61 13.55 1.76
N PRO A 153 9.31 13.51 1.36
CA PRO A 153 8.95 13.18 -0.02
C PRO A 153 9.51 14.17 -1.04
N GLY A 154 9.56 15.46 -0.67
CA GLY A 154 10.19 16.51 -1.46
C GLY A 154 11.70 16.32 -1.57
N LEU A 155 12.38 16.02 -0.46
CA LEU A 155 13.82 15.75 -0.43
C LEU A 155 14.19 14.51 -1.26
N LEU A 156 13.43 13.42 -1.14
CA LEU A 156 13.61 12.20 -1.93
C LEU A 156 13.46 12.49 -3.43
N SER A 157 12.47 13.29 -3.84
CA SER A 157 12.29 13.67 -5.24
C SER A 157 13.46 14.51 -5.78
N ARG A 158 14.02 15.41 -4.96
CA ARG A 158 15.19 16.23 -5.32
C ARG A 158 16.44 15.38 -5.42
N ALA A 159 16.69 14.51 -4.46
CA ALA A 159 17.81 13.58 -4.45
C ALA A 159 17.75 12.65 -5.68
N ALA A 160 16.57 12.13 -6.01
CA ALA A 160 16.35 11.35 -7.23
C ALA A 160 16.66 12.15 -8.51
N GLY A 161 16.26 13.42 -8.58
CA GLY A 161 16.59 14.29 -9.71
C GLY A 161 18.09 14.53 -9.88
N LEU A 162 18.81 14.74 -8.77
CA LEU A 162 20.27 14.88 -8.77
C LEU A 162 20.96 13.56 -9.17
N LEU A 163 20.46 12.43 -8.65
CA LEU A 163 21.02 11.11 -8.95
C LEU A 163 20.84 10.75 -10.44
N ARG A 164 19.68 11.08 -11.04
CA ARG A 164 19.46 10.92 -12.50
C ARG A 164 20.47 11.70 -13.33
N ARG A 165 20.79 12.95 -12.95
CA ARG A 165 21.79 13.77 -13.66
C ARG A 165 23.17 13.12 -13.62
N ARG A 166 23.59 12.62 -12.45
CA ARG A 166 24.90 11.95 -12.27
C ARG A 166 24.97 10.57 -12.92
N LEU A 167 23.84 9.86 -13.03
CA LEU A 167 23.77 8.55 -13.70
C LEU A 167 23.84 8.66 -15.22
N GLY A 168 23.35 9.75 -15.82
CA GLY A 168 23.52 10.02 -17.25
C GLY A 168 24.99 10.08 -17.68
N GLU A 169 25.91 10.30 -16.74
CA GLU A 169 27.36 10.36 -16.97
C GLU A 169 28.08 9.04 -16.65
N ARG A 170 27.41 8.01 -16.08
CA ARG A 170 28.07 6.78 -15.62
C ARG A 170 27.43 5.50 -16.18
N THR A 171 28.26 4.68 -16.83
CA THR A 171 27.91 3.38 -17.45
C THR A 171 28.29 2.17 -16.58
N GLY A 172 28.03 2.23 -15.27
CA GLY A 172 28.31 1.11 -14.35
C GLY A 172 27.27 -0.03 -14.41
N ARG A 173 27.62 -1.23 -13.92
CA ARG A 173 26.70 -2.41 -13.85
C ARG A 173 25.39 -2.14 -13.10
N LEU A 174 25.39 -1.19 -12.15
CA LEU A 174 24.22 -0.80 -11.36
C LEU A 174 23.39 0.32 -11.99
N ALA A 175 23.92 1.04 -12.98
CA ALA A 175 23.22 2.12 -13.67
C ALA A 175 21.85 1.71 -14.24
N PRO A 176 21.71 0.57 -14.96
CA PRO A 176 20.40 0.16 -15.48
C PRO A 176 19.39 -0.24 -14.39
N LEU A 177 19.85 -0.67 -13.22
CA LEU A 177 18.97 -1.00 -12.10
C LEU A 177 18.47 0.27 -11.39
N LEU A 178 19.37 1.24 -11.19
CA LEU A 178 19.03 2.54 -10.63
C LEU A 178 18.13 3.34 -11.57
N ASP A 179 18.35 3.29 -12.89
CA ASP A 179 17.50 3.96 -13.86
C ASP A 179 16.07 3.40 -13.85
N LYS A 180 15.91 2.09 -13.70
CA LYS A 180 14.59 1.46 -13.53
C LYS A 180 13.91 1.96 -12.25
N LEU A 181 14.61 1.95 -11.11
CA LEU A 181 14.07 2.47 -9.85
C LEU A 181 13.68 3.95 -9.96
N LEU A 182 14.55 4.75 -10.57
CA LEU A 182 14.32 6.15 -10.81
C LEU A 182 13.15 6.37 -11.77
N ALA A 183 12.92 5.53 -12.77
CA ALA A 183 11.81 5.68 -13.72
C ALA A 183 10.43 5.69 -13.07
N GLY A 184 10.27 5.10 -11.89
CA GLY A 184 9.00 5.10 -11.12
C GLY A 184 8.71 6.37 -10.35
N LEU A 185 9.71 7.22 -10.11
CA LEU A 185 9.54 8.46 -9.35
C LEU A 185 8.84 9.55 -10.20
N PRO A 186 7.94 10.34 -9.59
CA PRO A 186 7.22 11.39 -10.28
C PRO A 186 8.19 12.37 -10.93
N ARG A 187 8.10 12.52 -12.26
CA ARG A 187 8.98 13.40 -13.04
C ARG A 187 8.66 14.89 -12.88
N THR A 188 7.45 15.21 -12.41
CA THR A 188 6.93 16.57 -12.33
C THR A 188 6.48 16.88 -10.90
N ARG A 189 6.71 18.11 -10.43
CA ARG A 189 6.24 18.58 -9.11
C ARG A 189 4.73 18.37 -8.92
N ARG A 190 3.93 18.54 -9.97
CA ARG A 190 2.47 18.30 -9.95
C ARG A 190 2.13 16.83 -9.66
N ALA A 191 2.83 15.89 -10.30
CA ALA A 191 2.64 14.45 -10.06
C ALA A 191 3.07 14.05 -8.64
N LEU A 192 4.15 14.66 -8.14
CA LEU A 192 4.59 14.49 -6.75
C LEU A 192 3.48 14.92 -5.77
N TRP A 193 3.02 16.18 -5.85
CA TRP A 193 2.01 16.70 -4.94
C TRP A 193 0.68 15.95 -5.03
N ARG A 194 0.24 15.57 -6.23
CA ARG A 194 -0.96 14.71 -6.38
C ARG A 194 -0.78 13.36 -5.70
N SER A 195 0.37 12.71 -5.87
CA SER A 195 0.64 11.41 -5.23
C SER A 195 0.68 11.50 -3.70
N VAL A 196 1.23 12.59 -3.15
CA VAL A 196 1.25 12.86 -1.71
C VAL A 196 -0.17 13.14 -1.20
N LEU A 197 -0.91 14.05 -1.86
CA LEU A 197 -2.27 14.42 -1.48
C LEU A 197 -3.20 13.20 -1.43
N TRP A 198 -3.23 12.40 -2.50
CA TRP A 198 -4.05 11.18 -2.53
C TRP A 198 -3.64 10.18 -1.46
N THR A 199 -2.36 10.11 -1.11
CA THR A 199 -1.88 9.22 -0.04
C THR A 199 -2.37 9.71 1.32
N TYR A 200 -2.31 11.01 1.59
CA TYR A 200 -2.82 11.58 2.84
C TYR A 200 -4.34 11.45 2.95
N VAL A 201 -5.10 11.75 1.89
CA VAL A 201 -6.54 11.54 1.87
C VAL A 201 -6.88 10.08 2.18
N ASN A 202 -6.20 9.14 1.52
CA ASN A 202 -6.43 7.71 1.75
C ASN A 202 -6.12 7.28 3.19
N TRP A 203 -5.05 7.80 3.80
CA TRP A 203 -4.71 7.48 5.19
C TRP A 203 -5.59 8.19 6.21
N LEU A 204 -5.98 9.44 5.96
CA LEU A 204 -6.92 10.17 6.82
C LEU A 204 -8.26 9.45 6.90
N VAL A 205 -8.79 8.96 5.78
CA VAL A 205 -10.03 8.16 5.77
C VAL A 205 -9.87 6.89 6.58
N LYS A 206 -8.74 6.17 6.44
CA LYS A 206 -8.46 4.96 7.23
C LYS A 206 -8.35 5.25 8.73
N LEU A 207 -7.59 6.28 9.10
CA LEU A 207 -7.37 6.64 10.50
C LEU A 207 -8.65 7.15 11.15
N ALA A 208 -9.46 7.95 10.44
CA ALA A 208 -10.77 8.37 10.91
C ALA A 208 -11.70 7.16 11.11
N ALA A 209 -11.65 6.17 10.22
CA ALA A 209 -12.40 4.93 10.36
C ALA A 209 -11.99 4.14 11.60
N PHE A 210 -10.69 4.01 11.85
CA PHE A 210 -10.17 3.32 13.04
C PHE A 210 -10.39 4.10 14.33
N ALA A 211 -10.44 5.43 14.29
CA ALA A 211 -10.72 6.25 15.47
C ALA A 211 -12.21 6.23 15.85
N TRP A 212 -13.09 5.91 14.90
CA TRP A 212 -14.53 5.82 15.12
C TRP A 212 -14.97 4.47 15.72
N VAL A 213 -14.32 3.38 15.33
CA VAL A 213 -14.62 2.01 15.79
C VAL A 213 -13.90 1.73 17.10
#